data_AF-A0A349UMQ6-F1
#
_entry.id   AF-A0A349UMQ6-F1
#
_cell.length_a   1.000
_cell.length_b   1.000
_cell.length_c   1.000
_cell.angle_alpha   90.00
_cell.angle_beta   90.00
_cell.angle_gamma   90.00
#
_symmetry.space_group_name_H-M   'P 1'
#
loop_
_entity.id
_entity.type
_entity.pdbx_description
1 polymer ?
#
loop_
_entity_poly.entity_id
_entity_poly.type
_entity_poly.pdbx_seq_one_letter_code
_entity_poly.pdbx_strand_id
1 'polypeptide(L)'
;MGKWKTVFVFCAALLGGGLRLIAAAETQPAADPFVKLVDETYDKRLAEARRTPGDLDDLAIVAEMQAAAADDRTTKRLKLALAQKILSVAAPLGTPDAVAAAQKALEMIDGIEPLAPIRRAEVARDLAMGALTYARSQNKTPAEMTALTRDAARAQHACAEVLLAESPDEIDAATSALEGAWRLIASARLEDMKPAHAALQKEVNRNRVRVMQFQGARSRLEAAEKSGKDSAIRTARGALAQLYLEYHGDLVHAATYLEGAEDARGKAILGGVAFLRDPTRLDVKGAPDTIEGLIRLAESLKTPQAQQNVADCAQQMCQAVQAAKPEPVVVARVRLLELQLRKVMGIVEGDKLGKQLLVAYKGLTCKLEVLDGARVRATYDFSAADQIRDWSAETGAWAVGKGVLACKTAAYSYGRAINKLQFRGDRPLKITFSGSAKYLLGAYLVPVGRSYSSSYAWHFCYDRGTVYVYGGESYWSGSAGRIALGEVYKFCIDCDGKGGVEWSINGTVIRKATAEKNPLRRGPVQWILQTESSDRSLTAFDDVVIEGEVVTRPGTGEER
;
A
#
# COMPACT_ATOMS: atom_id res chain seq x y z
N MET A 1 23.79 -51.10 -62.59
CA MET A 1 25.17 -51.02 -62.08
C MET A 1 25.34 -49.67 -61.43
N GLY A 2 25.72 -49.46 -60.18
CA GLY A 2 25.79 -50.21 -58.92
C GLY A 2 25.76 -49.08 -57.86
N LYS A 3 25.67 -49.28 -56.54
CA LYS A 3 26.02 -50.40 -55.70
C LYS A 3 25.71 -49.86 -54.26
N TRP A 4 25.02 -50.62 -53.41
CA TRP A 4 25.30 -50.86 -51.96
C TRP A 4 24.07 -51.01 -51.03
N LYS A 5 23.76 -52.28 -50.73
CA LYS A 5 23.93 -52.97 -49.43
C LYS A 5 23.00 -52.69 -48.24
N THR A 6 22.14 -53.71 -48.00
CA THR A 6 21.98 -54.48 -46.73
C THR A 6 20.81 -54.13 -45.78
N VAL A 7 19.62 -54.67 -46.10
CA VAL A 7 18.86 -55.76 -45.42
C VAL A 7 19.03 -55.95 -43.88
N PHE A 8 17.97 -55.81 -43.07
CA PHE A 8 17.23 -56.96 -42.47
C PHE A 8 15.94 -56.58 -41.68
N VAL A 9 14.87 -57.17 -42.20
CA VAL A 9 13.48 -57.49 -41.83
C VAL A 9 13.25 -57.94 -40.36
N PHE A 10 12.13 -57.55 -39.71
CA PHE A 10 10.93 -58.38 -39.46
C PHE A 10 9.91 -57.76 -38.48
N CYS A 11 8.65 -57.73 -38.91
CA CYS A 11 7.44 -57.49 -38.12
C CYS A 11 6.94 -58.81 -37.50
N ALA A 12 6.44 -58.80 -36.27
CA ALA A 12 5.22 -59.55 -35.89
C ALA A 12 4.75 -59.19 -34.47
N ALA A 13 3.50 -58.74 -34.39
CA ALA A 13 2.65 -58.67 -33.19
C ALA A 13 2.22 -60.10 -32.75
N LEU A 14 1.81 -60.41 -31.51
CA LEU A 14 0.52 -60.07 -30.90
C LEU A 14 0.42 -60.69 -29.47
N LEU A 15 -0.27 -59.96 -28.59
CA LEU A 15 -1.25 -60.40 -27.56
C LEU A 15 -0.83 -60.96 -26.18
N GLY A 16 -1.25 -60.17 -25.17
CA GLY A 16 -1.92 -60.62 -23.94
C GLY A 16 -1.07 -60.49 -22.67
N GLY A 17 -1.37 -59.71 -21.64
CA GLY A 17 -2.51 -58.86 -21.28
C GLY A 17 -2.36 -58.54 -19.78
N GLY A 18 -2.78 -57.35 -19.32
CA GLY A 18 -2.88 -57.07 -17.88
C GLY A 18 -2.41 -55.69 -17.42
N LEU A 19 -3.27 -54.69 -17.65
CA LEU A 19 -3.51 -53.50 -16.81
C LEU A 19 -2.30 -52.86 -16.08
N ARG A 20 -1.81 -51.76 -16.64
CA ARG A 20 -1.60 -50.46 -15.95
C ARG A 20 -1.01 -49.46 -16.94
N LEU A 21 -1.80 -48.47 -17.33
CA LEU A 21 -1.42 -47.09 -17.64
C LEU A 21 -2.66 -46.40 -18.25
N ILE A 22 -3.56 -45.95 -17.38
CA ILE A 22 -4.41 -44.80 -17.74
C ILE A 22 -3.52 -43.58 -17.53
N ALA A 23 -2.61 -43.36 -18.49
CA ALA A 23 -2.14 -42.02 -18.77
C ALA A 23 -3.32 -41.35 -19.45
N ALA A 24 -3.96 -40.42 -18.75
CA ALA A 24 -4.89 -39.49 -19.36
C ALA A 24 -4.13 -38.82 -20.52
N ALA A 25 -4.46 -39.24 -21.73
CA ALA A 25 -4.07 -38.51 -22.93
C ALA A 25 -4.70 -37.14 -22.78
N GLU A 26 -3.88 -36.13 -22.48
CA GLU A 26 -4.21 -34.74 -22.76
C GLU A 26 -4.55 -34.67 -24.24
N THR A 27 -5.86 -34.67 -24.52
CA THR A 27 -6.38 -34.24 -25.80
C THR A 27 -5.89 -32.80 -26.00
N GLN A 28 -4.86 -32.62 -26.82
CA GLN A 28 -4.56 -31.32 -27.41
C GLN A 28 -5.88 -30.75 -27.95
N PRO A 29 -6.32 -29.57 -27.49
CA PRO A 29 -7.52 -28.96 -28.05
C PRO A 29 -7.27 -28.76 -29.55
N ALA A 30 -8.22 -29.21 -30.37
CA ALA A 30 -8.17 -28.98 -31.82
C ALA A 30 -7.93 -27.49 -32.07
N ALA A 31 -6.92 -27.16 -32.87
CA ALA A 31 -6.56 -25.78 -33.18
C ALA A 31 -7.81 -24.99 -33.62
N ASP A 32 -8.03 -23.81 -33.02
CA ASP A 32 -9.19 -22.98 -33.32
C ASP A 32 -9.27 -22.71 -34.83
N PRO A 33 -10.37 -23.07 -35.51
CA PRO A 33 -10.49 -22.92 -36.97
C PRO A 33 -10.28 -21.48 -37.45
N PHE A 34 -10.53 -20.48 -36.59
CA PHE A 34 -10.29 -19.08 -36.93
C PHE A 34 -8.81 -18.71 -36.87
N VAL A 35 -8.04 -19.27 -35.94
CA VAL A 35 -6.57 -19.08 -35.89
C VAL A 35 -5.94 -19.68 -37.14
N LYS A 36 -6.34 -20.91 -37.49
CA LYS A 36 -5.87 -21.59 -38.71
C LYS A 36 -6.20 -20.79 -39.98
N LEU A 37 -7.41 -20.23 -40.08
CA LEU A 37 -7.82 -19.39 -41.21
C LEU A 37 -6.96 -18.12 -41.32
N VAL A 38 -6.67 -17.44 -40.21
CA VAL A 38 -5.82 -16.25 -40.18
C VAL A 38 -4.38 -16.60 -40.59
N ASP A 39 -3.84 -17.69 -40.05
CA ASP A 39 -2.49 -18.17 -40.39
C ASP A 39 -2.40 -18.50 -41.89
N GLU A 40 -3.34 -19.27 -42.44
CA GLU A 40 -3.37 -19.62 -43.87
C GLU A 40 -3.50 -18.38 -44.77
N THR A 41 -4.21 -17.34 -44.33
CA THR A 41 -4.45 -16.12 -45.11
C THR A 41 -3.23 -15.19 -45.11
N TYR A 42 -2.56 -15.05 -43.96
CA TYR A 42 -1.55 -14.00 -43.77
C TYR A 42 -0.11 -14.52 -43.72
N ASP A 43 0.17 -15.78 -43.33
CA ASP A 43 1.56 -16.25 -43.14
C ASP A 43 2.36 -16.33 -44.44
N LYS A 44 1.71 -16.74 -45.54
CA LYS A 44 2.38 -16.75 -46.84
C LYS A 44 2.76 -15.33 -47.28
N ARG A 45 1.88 -14.36 -47.04
CA ARG A 45 2.09 -12.94 -47.40
C ARG A 45 3.17 -12.30 -46.53
N LEU A 46 3.16 -12.58 -45.22
CA LEU A 46 4.22 -12.15 -44.30
C LEU A 46 5.58 -12.78 -44.65
N ALA A 47 5.60 -14.06 -45.04
CA ALA A 47 6.82 -14.72 -45.48
C ALA A 47 7.38 -14.14 -46.79
N GLU A 48 6.51 -13.67 -47.70
CA GLU A 48 6.90 -12.99 -48.92
C GLU A 48 7.41 -11.56 -48.64
N ALA A 49 6.72 -10.80 -47.78
CA ALA A 49 7.13 -9.46 -47.34
C ALA A 49 8.52 -9.47 -46.67
N ARG A 50 8.82 -10.47 -45.84
CA ARG A 50 10.13 -10.60 -45.18
C ARG A 50 11.29 -10.96 -46.10
N ARG A 51 11.04 -11.27 -47.37
CA ARG A 51 12.10 -11.47 -48.38
C ARG A 51 12.60 -10.15 -48.98
N THR A 52 11.83 -9.07 -48.86
CA THR A 52 12.24 -7.71 -49.20
C THR A 52 12.78 -7.00 -47.95
N PRO A 53 13.87 -6.20 -48.05
CA PRO A 53 14.38 -5.47 -46.90
C PRO A 53 13.49 -4.26 -46.59
N GLY A 54 12.60 -4.37 -45.60
CA GLY A 54 11.86 -3.24 -45.03
C GLY A 54 10.65 -3.63 -44.17
N ASP A 55 10.44 -2.91 -43.06
CA ASP A 55 9.31 -3.14 -42.12
C ASP A 55 7.96 -2.62 -42.64
N LEU A 56 7.97 -1.87 -43.75
CA LEU A 56 6.77 -1.23 -44.34
C LEU A 56 5.77 -2.25 -44.89
N ASP A 57 6.26 -3.38 -45.42
CA ASP A 57 5.41 -4.43 -45.99
C ASP A 57 4.68 -5.21 -44.87
N ASP A 58 5.36 -5.50 -43.75
CA ASP A 58 4.75 -6.14 -42.58
C ASP A 58 3.68 -5.22 -41.95
N LEU A 59 3.93 -3.91 -41.88
CA LEU A 59 2.96 -2.92 -41.39
C LEU A 59 1.74 -2.74 -42.29
N ALA A 60 1.91 -2.82 -43.61
CA ALA A 60 0.80 -2.80 -44.55
C ALA A 60 -0.13 -4.00 -44.32
N ILE A 61 0.45 -5.19 -44.13
CA ILE A 61 -0.31 -6.41 -43.81
C ILE A 61 -1.00 -6.29 -42.44
N VAL A 62 -0.35 -5.67 -41.44
CA VAL A 62 -0.97 -5.36 -40.14
C VAL A 62 -2.17 -4.42 -40.28
N ALA A 63 -2.06 -3.37 -41.09
CA ALA A 63 -3.17 -2.44 -41.34
C ALA A 63 -4.37 -3.14 -42.01
N GLU A 64 -4.11 -4.06 -42.95
CA GLU A 64 -5.16 -4.90 -43.55
C GLU A 64 -5.85 -5.79 -42.51
N MET A 65 -5.08 -6.47 -41.64
CA MET A 65 -5.65 -7.28 -40.56
C MET A 65 -6.50 -6.42 -39.61
N GLN A 66 -6.05 -5.20 -39.30
CA GLN A 66 -6.83 -4.27 -38.47
C GLN A 66 -8.13 -3.82 -39.14
N ALA A 67 -8.11 -3.56 -40.44
CA ALA A 67 -9.32 -3.23 -41.19
C ALA A 67 -10.30 -4.41 -41.20
N ALA A 68 -9.82 -5.64 -41.41
CA ALA A 68 -10.64 -6.85 -41.34
C ALA A 68 -11.23 -7.07 -39.93
N ALA A 69 -10.46 -6.78 -38.88
CA ALA A 69 -10.94 -6.88 -37.50
C ALA A 69 -11.94 -5.77 -37.13
N ALA A 70 -11.86 -4.60 -37.78
CA ALA A 70 -12.78 -3.48 -37.56
C ALA A 70 -14.14 -3.67 -38.24
N ASP A 71 -14.26 -4.54 -39.25
CA ASP A 71 -15.54 -4.82 -39.92
C ASP A 71 -16.59 -5.35 -38.93
N ASP A 72 -17.80 -4.78 -38.97
CA ASP A 72 -18.94 -5.16 -38.13
C ASP A 72 -19.43 -6.58 -38.41
N ARG A 73 -19.14 -7.13 -39.60
CA ARG A 73 -19.48 -8.50 -39.99
C ARG A 73 -18.51 -9.54 -39.46
N THR A 74 -17.34 -9.13 -38.97
CA THR A 74 -16.33 -10.05 -38.43
C THR A 74 -16.77 -10.57 -37.07
N THR A 75 -16.78 -11.90 -36.90
CA THR A 75 -17.21 -12.51 -35.64
C THR A 75 -16.21 -12.22 -34.51
N LYS A 76 -16.65 -12.21 -33.25
CA LYS A 76 -15.77 -11.96 -32.09
C LYS A 76 -14.55 -12.89 -32.05
N ARG A 77 -14.71 -14.17 -32.38
CA ARG A 77 -13.59 -15.14 -32.41
C ARG A 77 -12.59 -14.85 -33.52
N LEU A 78 -13.06 -14.44 -34.70
CA LEU A 78 -12.17 -14.04 -35.79
C LEU A 78 -11.46 -12.70 -35.48
N LYS A 79 -12.14 -11.74 -34.84
CA LYS A 79 -11.52 -10.50 -34.33
C LYS A 79 -10.40 -10.81 -33.33
N LEU A 80 -10.63 -11.74 -32.41
CA LEU A 80 -9.63 -12.19 -31.45
C LEU A 80 -8.41 -12.83 -32.13
N ALA A 81 -8.63 -13.75 -33.08
CA ALA A 81 -7.55 -14.41 -33.83
C ALA A 81 -6.72 -13.39 -34.65
N LEU A 82 -7.38 -12.45 -35.33
CA LEU A 82 -6.72 -11.35 -36.05
C LEU A 82 -5.91 -10.46 -35.10
N ALA A 83 -6.46 -10.08 -33.95
CA ALA A 83 -5.78 -9.25 -32.97
C ALA A 83 -4.55 -9.95 -32.37
N GLN A 84 -4.65 -11.24 -32.05
CA GLN A 84 -3.50 -12.04 -31.60
C GLN A 84 -2.41 -12.11 -32.68
N LYS A 85 -2.80 -12.28 -33.95
CA LYS A 85 -1.84 -12.28 -35.08
C LYS A 85 -1.17 -10.92 -35.26
N ILE A 86 -1.94 -9.83 -35.26
CA ILE A 86 -1.42 -8.46 -35.32
C ILE A 86 -0.39 -8.24 -34.22
N LEU A 87 -0.71 -8.62 -32.98
CA LEU A 87 0.20 -8.48 -31.84
C LEU A 87 1.52 -9.25 -32.07
N SER A 88 1.44 -10.49 -32.56
CA SER A 88 2.62 -11.32 -32.83
C SER A 88 3.53 -10.77 -33.95
N VAL A 89 2.95 -10.05 -34.92
CA VAL A 89 3.67 -9.50 -36.07
C VAL A 89 4.21 -8.10 -35.77
N ALA A 90 3.41 -7.25 -35.14
CA ALA A 90 3.77 -5.85 -34.89
C ALA A 90 4.73 -5.68 -33.71
N ALA A 91 4.57 -6.47 -32.63
CA ALA A 91 5.37 -6.29 -31.42
C ALA A 91 6.90 -6.36 -31.64
N PRO A 92 7.44 -7.30 -32.47
CA PRO A 92 8.87 -7.37 -32.73
C PRO A 92 9.44 -6.21 -33.56
N LEU A 93 8.62 -5.48 -34.33
CA LEU A 93 9.12 -4.44 -35.25
C LEU A 93 9.59 -3.18 -34.51
N GLY A 94 8.93 -2.82 -33.40
CA GLY A 94 9.34 -1.69 -32.55
C GLY A 94 9.20 -0.29 -33.15
N THR A 95 8.73 -0.16 -34.39
CA THR A 95 8.43 1.17 -34.96
C THR A 95 7.26 1.83 -34.23
N PRO A 96 7.13 3.18 -34.24
CA PRO A 96 6.00 3.86 -33.59
C PRO A 96 4.63 3.35 -34.06
N ASP A 97 4.48 3.11 -35.37
CA ASP A 97 3.23 2.59 -35.96
C ASP A 97 2.98 1.14 -35.55
N ALA A 98 4.03 0.32 -35.45
CA ALA A 98 3.92 -1.05 -34.97
C ALA A 98 3.52 -1.12 -33.50
N VAL A 99 4.08 -0.26 -32.65
CA VAL A 99 3.73 -0.15 -31.24
C VAL A 99 2.27 0.27 -31.08
N ALA A 100 1.83 1.28 -31.83
CA ALA A 100 0.42 1.72 -31.83
C ALA A 100 -0.52 0.60 -32.31
N ALA A 101 -0.12 -0.12 -33.36
CA ALA A 101 -0.91 -1.24 -33.89
C ALA A 101 -1.02 -2.40 -32.88
N ALA A 102 0.07 -2.72 -32.18
CA ALA A 102 0.09 -3.75 -31.14
C ALA A 102 -0.74 -3.34 -29.91
N GLN A 103 -0.70 -2.07 -29.50
CA GLN A 103 -1.53 -1.55 -28.41
C GLN A 103 -3.02 -1.65 -28.75
N LYS A 104 -3.41 -1.24 -29.97
CA LYS A 104 -4.80 -1.36 -30.43
C LYS A 104 -5.26 -2.82 -30.51
N ALA A 105 -4.37 -3.73 -30.90
CA ALA A 105 -4.65 -5.17 -30.89
C ALA A 105 -4.85 -5.69 -29.46
N LEU A 106 -4.02 -5.24 -28.51
CA LEU A 106 -4.15 -5.58 -27.10
C LEU A 106 -5.49 -5.11 -26.51
N GLU A 107 -5.89 -3.87 -26.79
CA GLU A 107 -7.20 -3.33 -26.39
C GLU A 107 -8.36 -4.15 -26.95
N MET A 108 -8.24 -4.59 -28.21
CA MET A 108 -9.26 -5.44 -28.85
C MET A 108 -9.33 -6.83 -28.21
N ILE A 109 -8.19 -7.45 -27.91
CA ILE A 109 -8.13 -8.72 -27.18
C ILE A 109 -8.83 -8.55 -25.84
N ASP A 110 -8.46 -7.50 -25.09
CA ASP A 110 -9.00 -7.25 -23.75
C ASP A 110 -10.51 -6.96 -23.73
N GLY A 111 -11.06 -6.39 -24.80
CA GLY A 111 -12.49 -6.17 -24.96
C GLY A 111 -13.30 -7.45 -25.27
N ILE A 112 -12.64 -8.55 -25.65
CA ILE A 112 -13.28 -9.82 -26.01
C ILE A 112 -12.98 -10.88 -24.95
N GLU A 113 -11.70 -11.12 -24.69
CA GLU A 113 -11.17 -12.09 -23.75
C GLU A 113 -9.93 -11.49 -23.06
N PRO A 114 -10.09 -10.91 -21.85
CA PRO A 114 -9.01 -10.27 -21.12
C PRO A 114 -7.80 -11.20 -20.95
N LEU A 115 -6.62 -10.71 -21.33
CA LEU A 115 -5.39 -11.45 -21.07
C LEU A 115 -5.13 -11.59 -19.57
N ALA A 116 -4.57 -12.74 -19.19
CA ALA A 116 -4.05 -12.93 -17.84
C ALA A 116 -3.04 -11.82 -17.48
N PRO A 117 -3.05 -11.30 -16.23
CA PRO A 117 -2.23 -10.14 -15.84
C PRO A 117 -0.74 -10.31 -16.17
N ILE A 118 -0.16 -11.48 -15.90
CA ILE A 118 1.24 -11.80 -16.22
C ILE A 118 1.49 -11.63 -17.72
N ARG A 119 0.64 -12.25 -18.55
CA ARG A 119 0.80 -12.21 -20.01
C ARG A 119 0.70 -10.79 -20.56
N ARG A 120 -0.20 -9.97 -20.02
CA ARG A 120 -0.32 -8.55 -20.40
C ARG A 120 0.95 -7.78 -20.06
N ALA A 121 1.51 -8.01 -18.86
CA ALA A 121 2.74 -7.35 -18.42
C ALA A 121 3.96 -7.77 -19.26
N GLU A 122 4.05 -9.04 -19.65
CA GLU A 122 5.08 -9.54 -20.58
C GLU A 122 4.98 -8.86 -21.95
N VAL A 123 3.77 -8.77 -22.51
CA VAL A 123 3.55 -8.10 -23.81
C VAL A 123 3.95 -6.63 -23.75
N ALA A 124 3.58 -5.91 -22.68
CA ALA A 124 3.95 -4.51 -22.50
C ALA A 124 5.47 -4.32 -22.40
N ARG A 125 6.15 -5.21 -21.66
CA ARG A 125 7.60 -5.27 -21.57
C ARG A 125 8.24 -5.49 -22.93
N ASP A 126 7.75 -6.46 -23.70
CA ASP A 126 8.32 -6.83 -24.99
C ASP A 126 8.13 -5.71 -26.03
N LEU A 127 6.97 -5.02 -26.02
CA LEU A 127 6.73 -3.84 -26.85
C LEU A 127 7.69 -2.69 -26.54
N ALA A 128 7.89 -2.37 -25.26
CA ALA A 128 8.81 -1.30 -24.86
C ALA A 128 10.27 -1.64 -25.21
N MET A 129 10.66 -2.90 -25.07
CA MET A 129 11.98 -3.40 -25.47
C MET A 129 12.17 -3.38 -26.99
N GLY A 130 11.14 -3.74 -27.76
CA GLY A 130 11.14 -3.64 -29.22
C GLY A 130 11.34 -2.20 -29.68
N ALA A 131 10.59 -1.26 -29.11
CA ALA A 131 10.72 0.18 -29.41
C ALA A 131 12.12 0.72 -29.11
N LEU A 132 12.70 0.34 -27.97
CA LEU A 132 14.06 0.72 -27.61
C LEU A 132 15.09 0.12 -28.59
N THR A 133 14.92 -1.13 -28.99
CA THR A 133 15.83 -1.82 -29.92
C THR A 133 15.79 -1.18 -31.31
N TYR A 134 14.59 -0.87 -31.80
CA TYR A 134 14.40 -0.15 -33.05
C TYR A 134 15.06 1.23 -32.99
N ALA A 135 14.83 2.01 -31.93
CA ALA A 135 15.44 3.33 -31.77
C ALA A 135 16.97 3.30 -31.76
N ARG A 136 17.59 2.25 -31.20
CA ARG A 136 19.05 2.02 -31.29
C ARG A 136 19.48 1.81 -32.74
N SER A 137 18.75 1.00 -33.51
CA SER A 137 19.07 0.76 -34.93
C SER A 137 18.98 2.03 -35.78
N GLN A 138 18.07 2.94 -35.41
CA GLN A 138 17.85 4.21 -36.10
C GLN A 138 18.72 5.37 -35.60
N ASN A 139 19.66 5.11 -34.68
CA ASN A 139 20.54 6.12 -34.07
C ASN A 139 19.78 7.38 -33.59
N LYS A 140 18.65 7.16 -32.89
CA LYS A 140 17.83 8.25 -32.34
C LYS A 140 18.62 9.14 -31.38
N THR A 141 18.10 10.35 -31.14
CA THR A 141 18.80 11.33 -30.29
C THR A 141 18.97 10.82 -28.86
N PRO A 142 19.98 11.29 -28.11
CA PRO A 142 20.17 10.89 -26.72
C PRO A 142 18.95 11.13 -25.82
N ALA A 143 18.17 12.19 -26.09
CA ALA A 143 16.95 12.50 -25.35
C ALA A 143 15.85 11.45 -25.59
N GLU A 144 15.59 11.11 -26.86
CA GLU A 144 14.63 10.06 -27.24
C GLU A 144 15.07 8.69 -26.70
N MET A 145 16.35 8.37 -26.83
CA MET A 145 16.93 7.13 -26.29
C MET A 145 16.75 7.03 -24.77
N THR A 146 16.93 8.13 -24.04
CA THR A 146 16.73 8.17 -22.59
C THR A 146 15.25 7.96 -22.23
N ALA A 147 14.32 8.58 -22.96
CA ALA A 147 12.89 8.40 -22.75
C ALA A 147 12.45 6.94 -22.98
N LEU A 148 12.82 6.35 -24.11
CA LEU A 148 12.50 4.95 -24.43
C LEU A 148 13.16 3.96 -23.47
N THR A 149 14.38 4.26 -23.00
CA THR A 149 15.05 3.43 -21.98
C THR A 149 14.29 3.47 -20.66
N ARG A 150 13.75 4.64 -20.28
CA ARG A 150 12.90 4.78 -19.08
C ARG A 150 11.61 3.98 -19.22
N ASP A 151 10.95 4.03 -20.37
CA ASP A 151 9.70 3.29 -20.60
C ASP A 151 9.92 1.77 -20.58
N ALA A 152 11.00 1.30 -21.20
CA ALA A 152 11.42 -0.10 -21.13
C ALA A 152 11.76 -0.55 -19.71
N ALA A 153 12.47 0.28 -18.93
CA ALA A 153 12.77 0.00 -17.53
C ALA A 153 11.49 -0.08 -16.67
N ARG A 154 10.52 0.80 -16.90
CA ARG A 154 9.21 0.77 -16.23
C ARG A 154 8.42 -0.47 -16.57
N ALA A 155 8.39 -0.88 -17.84
CA ALA A 155 7.68 -2.08 -18.26
C ALA A 155 8.30 -3.36 -17.68
N GLN A 156 9.64 -3.42 -17.57
CA GLN A 156 10.35 -4.50 -16.86
C GLN A 156 10.01 -4.53 -15.35
N HIS A 157 9.96 -3.36 -14.69
CA HIS A 157 9.51 -3.25 -13.29
C HIS A 157 8.09 -3.76 -13.11
N ALA A 158 7.14 -3.28 -13.92
CA ALA A 158 5.74 -3.68 -13.84
C ALA A 158 5.57 -5.20 -14.06
N CYS A 159 6.34 -5.77 -14.99
CA CYS A 159 6.35 -7.23 -15.21
C CYS A 159 6.86 -8.00 -13.97
N ALA A 160 7.95 -7.55 -13.35
CA ALA A 160 8.44 -8.15 -12.11
C ALA A 160 7.43 -8.03 -10.95
N GLU A 161 6.77 -6.88 -10.79
CA GLU A 161 5.72 -6.67 -9.78
C GLU A 161 4.55 -7.64 -9.96
N VAL A 162 4.05 -7.76 -11.19
CA VAL A 162 2.93 -8.66 -11.51
C VAL A 162 3.32 -10.13 -11.29
N LEU A 163 4.54 -10.54 -11.68
CA LEU A 163 5.03 -11.90 -11.43
C LEU A 163 5.10 -12.21 -9.93
N LEU A 164 5.59 -11.27 -9.10
CA LEU A 164 5.64 -11.47 -7.65
C LEU A 164 4.26 -11.54 -6.99
N ALA A 165 3.28 -10.81 -7.53
CA ALA A 165 1.93 -10.79 -6.99
C ALA A 165 1.11 -12.02 -7.38
N GLU A 166 1.15 -12.42 -8.65
CA GLU A 166 0.28 -13.46 -9.22
C GLU A 166 0.90 -14.85 -9.17
N SER A 167 2.23 -14.96 -9.31
CA SER A 167 2.95 -16.24 -9.31
C SER A 167 4.20 -16.19 -8.42
N PRO A 168 4.06 -16.17 -7.08
CA PRO A 168 5.19 -16.07 -6.16
C PRO A 168 6.21 -17.21 -6.26
N ASP A 169 5.88 -18.32 -6.94
CA ASP A 169 6.79 -19.43 -7.21
C ASP A 169 7.70 -19.18 -8.43
N GLU A 170 7.36 -18.23 -9.32
CA GLU A 170 8.13 -17.84 -10.50
C GLU A 170 9.16 -16.73 -10.20
N ILE A 171 9.83 -16.84 -9.06
CA ILE A 171 10.79 -15.83 -8.58
C ILE A 171 11.94 -15.60 -9.56
N ASP A 172 12.37 -16.65 -10.25
CA ASP A 172 13.47 -16.54 -11.21
C ASP A 172 13.08 -15.66 -12.40
N ALA A 173 11.83 -15.73 -12.87
CA ALA A 173 11.31 -14.86 -13.93
C ALA A 173 11.21 -13.40 -13.45
N ALA A 174 10.69 -13.18 -12.24
CA ALA A 174 10.63 -11.84 -11.63
C ALA A 174 12.03 -11.25 -11.43
N THR A 175 12.99 -12.07 -11.00
CA THR A 175 14.40 -11.68 -10.84
C THR A 175 15.01 -11.29 -12.18
N SER A 176 14.79 -12.09 -13.23
CA SER A 176 15.29 -11.81 -14.57
C SER A 176 14.76 -10.48 -15.13
N ALA A 177 13.46 -10.23 -14.98
CA ALA A 177 12.83 -8.97 -15.38
C ALA A 177 13.43 -7.78 -14.62
N LEU A 178 13.62 -7.93 -13.31
CA LEU A 178 14.20 -6.89 -12.47
C LEU A 178 15.67 -6.60 -12.87
N GLU A 179 16.50 -7.62 -13.07
CA GLU A 179 17.87 -7.45 -13.57
C GLU A 179 17.90 -6.75 -14.94
N GLY A 180 16.94 -7.06 -15.82
CA GLY A 180 16.71 -6.35 -17.08
C GLY A 180 16.47 -4.85 -16.86
N ALA A 181 15.58 -4.50 -15.93
CA ALA A 181 15.34 -3.11 -15.55
C ALA A 181 16.60 -2.41 -15.01
N TRP A 182 17.39 -3.10 -14.16
CA TRP A 182 18.61 -2.51 -13.60
C TRP A 182 19.63 -2.13 -14.68
N ARG A 183 19.84 -3.02 -15.66
CA ARG A 183 20.77 -2.76 -16.78
C ARG A 183 20.36 -1.51 -17.55
N LEU A 184 19.05 -1.33 -17.79
CA LEU A 184 18.51 -0.15 -18.46
C LEU A 184 18.72 1.12 -17.62
N ILE A 185 18.34 1.08 -16.33
CA ILE A 185 18.51 2.19 -15.38
C ILE A 185 19.98 2.63 -15.30
N ALA A 186 20.91 1.68 -15.17
CA ALA A 186 22.33 1.96 -15.09
C ALA A 186 22.87 2.56 -16.40
N SER A 187 22.45 2.00 -17.55
CA SER A 187 22.93 2.47 -18.87
C SER A 187 22.51 3.90 -19.19
N ALA A 188 21.29 4.30 -18.83
CA ALA A 188 20.74 5.63 -19.08
C ALA A 188 20.86 6.58 -17.88
N ARG A 189 21.53 6.17 -16.80
CA ARG A 189 21.72 6.97 -15.55
C ARG A 189 20.40 7.51 -14.98
N LEU A 190 19.37 6.65 -14.93
CA LEU A 190 18.04 7.00 -14.43
C LEU A 190 18.00 7.00 -12.89
N GLU A 191 18.64 7.99 -12.27
CA GLU A 191 18.78 8.10 -10.80
C GLU A 191 17.43 8.10 -10.07
N ASP A 192 16.40 8.67 -10.69
CA ASP A 192 15.03 8.73 -10.17
C ASP A 192 14.39 7.34 -9.97
N MET A 193 14.83 6.33 -10.72
CA MET A 193 14.27 4.98 -10.68
C MET A 193 15.00 4.04 -9.70
N LYS A 194 16.20 4.40 -9.23
CA LYS A 194 17.00 3.54 -8.33
C LYS A 194 16.28 3.20 -7.01
N PRO A 195 15.60 4.14 -6.32
CA PRO A 195 14.90 3.82 -5.07
C PRO A 195 13.77 2.80 -5.25
N ALA A 196 12.96 2.97 -6.29
CA ALA A 196 11.88 2.03 -6.63
C ALA A 196 12.45 0.63 -6.97
N HIS A 197 13.54 0.60 -7.74
CA HIS A 197 14.24 -0.64 -8.06
C HIS A 197 14.76 -1.35 -6.81
N ALA A 198 15.39 -0.63 -5.89
CA ALA A 198 15.90 -1.19 -4.64
C ALA A 198 14.77 -1.73 -3.74
N ALA A 199 13.61 -1.07 -3.71
CA ALA A 199 12.43 -1.54 -2.98
C ALA A 199 11.92 -2.88 -3.54
N LEU A 200 11.76 -2.96 -4.87
CA LEU A 200 11.31 -4.19 -5.55
C LEU A 200 12.34 -5.33 -5.41
N GLN A 201 13.64 -5.04 -5.49
CA GLN A 201 14.69 -6.03 -5.24
C GLN A 201 14.64 -6.61 -3.83
N LYS A 202 14.33 -5.77 -2.84
CA LYS A 202 14.15 -6.22 -1.45
C LYS A 202 12.96 -7.18 -1.34
N GLU A 203 11.91 -6.96 -2.11
CA GLU A 203 10.74 -7.84 -2.16
C GLU A 203 11.04 -9.18 -2.85
N VAL A 204 11.71 -9.17 -4.00
CA VAL A 204 12.23 -10.38 -4.66
C VAL A 204 13.07 -11.20 -3.68
N ASN A 205 14.02 -10.56 -2.98
CA ASN A 205 14.88 -11.25 -2.02
C ASN A 205 14.09 -11.86 -0.85
N ARG A 206 13.06 -11.16 -0.35
CA ARG A 206 12.17 -11.69 0.70
C ARG A 206 11.40 -12.92 0.22
N ASN A 207 10.81 -12.85 -0.98
CA ASN A 207 10.11 -13.99 -1.56
C ASN A 207 11.06 -15.16 -1.86
N ARG A 208 12.30 -14.88 -2.29
CA ARG A 208 13.31 -15.92 -2.52
C ARG A 208 13.65 -16.69 -1.25
N VAL A 209 13.88 -15.97 -0.15
CA VAL A 209 14.11 -16.59 1.17
C VAL A 209 12.92 -17.44 1.58
N ARG A 210 11.69 -16.96 1.35
CA ARG A 210 10.46 -17.72 1.62
C ARG A 210 10.40 -19.02 0.81
N VAL A 211 10.58 -18.97 -0.51
CA VAL A 211 10.57 -20.19 -1.36
C VAL A 211 11.64 -21.18 -0.91
N MET A 212 12.85 -20.71 -0.60
CA MET A 212 13.91 -21.58 -0.07
C MET A 212 13.54 -22.22 1.28
N GLN A 213 12.87 -21.48 2.17
CA GLN A 213 12.39 -22.04 3.44
C GLN A 213 11.33 -23.11 3.24
N PHE A 214 10.38 -22.91 2.32
CA PHE A 214 9.38 -23.91 1.97
C PHE A 214 10.01 -25.15 1.32
N GLN A 215 10.91 -24.98 0.35
CA GLN A 215 11.66 -26.09 -0.25
C GLN A 215 12.45 -26.86 0.80
N GLY A 216 13.21 -26.15 1.65
CA GLY A 216 13.99 -26.78 2.72
C GLY A 216 13.15 -27.47 3.79
N ALA A 217 11.92 -27.02 4.05
CA ALA A 217 10.98 -27.70 4.95
C ALA A 217 10.36 -28.94 4.29
N ARG A 218 10.01 -28.88 3.00
CA ARG A 218 9.54 -30.03 2.22
C ARG A 218 10.60 -31.13 2.14
N SER A 219 11.85 -30.79 1.82
CA SER A 219 12.95 -31.77 1.80
C SER A 219 13.21 -32.39 3.18
N ARG A 220 13.06 -31.62 4.26
CA ARG A 220 13.15 -32.17 5.63
C ARG A 220 12.02 -33.13 5.95
N LEU A 221 10.80 -32.84 5.51
CA LEU A 221 9.66 -33.74 5.64
C LEU A 221 9.90 -35.04 4.86
N GLU A 222 10.30 -34.96 3.59
CA GLU A 222 10.62 -36.13 2.78
C GLU A 222 11.74 -36.99 3.38
N ALA A 223 12.79 -36.36 3.92
CA ALA A 223 13.87 -37.08 4.60
C ALA A 223 13.39 -37.75 5.89
N ALA A 224 12.52 -37.08 6.67
CA ALA A 224 11.93 -37.65 7.87
C ALA A 224 11.02 -38.84 7.54
N GLU A 225 10.19 -38.73 6.50
CA GLU A 225 9.33 -39.81 6.01
C GLU A 225 10.15 -41.02 5.55
N LYS A 226 11.25 -40.81 4.82
CA LYS A 226 12.20 -41.86 4.44
C LYS A 226 12.86 -42.54 5.64
N SER A 227 13.05 -41.82 6.74
CA SER A 227 13.65 -42.37 7.96
C SER A 227 12.70 -43.24 8.79
N GLY A 228 11.39 -43.15 8.56
CA GLY A 228 10.34 -43.90 9.28
C GLY A 228 10.21 -43.54 10.77
N LYS A 229 10.86 -42.47 11.25
CA LYS A 229 10.80 -42.04 12.66
C LYS A 229 9.62 -41.09 12.88
N ASP A 230 8.58 -41.57 13.56
CA ASP A 230 7.36 -40.80 13.83
C ASP A 230 7.62 -39.43 14.49
N SER A 231 8.56 -39.35 15.44
CA SER A 231 8.92 -38.09 16.08
C SER A 231 9.53 -37.07 15.11
N ALA A 232 10.36 -37.53 14.16
CA ALA A 232 10.97 -36.68 13.14
C ALA A 232 9.94 -36.22 12.12
N ILE A 233 9.03 -37.11 11.70
CA ILE A 233 7.93 -36.79 10.77
C ILE A 233 7.02 -35.73 11.39
N ARG A 234 6.59 -35.91 12.65
CA ARG A 234 5.76 -34.93 13.36
C ARG A 234 6.42 -33.57 13.47
N THR A 235 7.72 -33.53 13.78
CA THR A 235 8.49 -32.28 13.89
C THR A 235 8.58 -31.56 12.54
N ALA A 236 8.89 -32.30 11.47
CA ALA A 236 9.00 -31.72 10.12
C ALA A 236 7.65 -31.21 9.59
N ARG A 237 6.58 -31.95 9.86
CA ARG A 237 5.19 -31.54 9.59
C ARG A 237 4.80 -30.25 10.30
N GLY A 238 5.07 -30.16 11.61
CA GLY A 238 4.83 -28.95 12.39
C GLY A 238 5.61 -27.73 11.86
N ALA A 239 6.88 -27.93 11.47
CA ALA A 239 7.69 -26.87 10.88
C ALA A 239 7.12 -26.38 9.53
N LEU A 240 6.65 -27.28 8.67
CA LEU A 240 6.04 -26.91 7.39
C LEU A 240 4.68 -26.22 7.58
N ALA A 241 3.85 -26.68 8.51
CA ALA A 241 2.61 -26.02 8.89
C ALA A 241 2.87 -24.58 9.38
N GLN A 242 3.89 -24.39 10.21
CA GLN A 242 4.28 -23.07 10.71
C GLN A 242 4.60 -22.09 9.58
N LEU A 243 5.25 -22.55 8.50
CA LEU A 243 5.55 -21.70 7.35
C LEU A 243 4.29 -21.24 6.63
N TYR A 244 3.31 -22.13 6.41
CA TYR A 244 2.02 -21.75 5.82
C TYR A 244 1.28 -20.73 6.68
N LEU A 245 1.32 -20.88 8.00
CA LEU A 245 0.73 -19.91 8.93
C LEU A 245 1.47 -18.57 8.91
N GLU A 246 2.80 -18.56 9.08
CA GLU A 246 3.59 -17.32 9.20
C GLU A 246 3.56 -16.45 7.93
N TYR A 247 3.60 -17.08 6.76
CA TYR A 247 3.70 -16.36 5.49
C TYR A 247 2.37 -16.09 4.82
N HIS A 248 1.38 -16.96 4.97
CA HIS A 248 0.11 -16.87 4.25
C HIS A 248 -1.11 -16.80 5.17
N GLY A 249 -0.98 -17.13 6.46
CA GLY A 249 -2.15 -17.34 7.31
C GLY A 249 -3.05 -18.47 6.79
N ASP A 250 -2.49 -19.40 6.00
CA ASP A 250 -3.26 -20.43 5.32
C ASP A 250 -3.57 -21.58 6.28
N LEU A 251 -4.74 -21.48 6.91
CA LEU A 251 -5.22 -22.47 7.86
C LEU A 251 -5.41 -23.85 7.20
N VAL A 252 -5.83 -23.91 5.93
CA VAL A 252 -6.18 -25.16 5.23
C VAL A 252 -4.92 -25.98 4.92
N HIS A 253 -3.92 -25.34 4.33
CA HIS A 253 -2.63 -26.00 4.07
C HIS A 253 -1.92 -26.34 5.39
N ALA A 254 -1.93 -25.43 6.38
CA ALA A 254 -1.34 -25.70 7.68
C ALA A 254 -1.98 -26.92 8.37
N ALA A 255 -3.32 -27.03 8.36
CA ALA A 255 -4.04 -28.16 8.95
C ALA A 255 -3.65 -29.51 8.33
N THR A 256 -3.36 -29.55 7.03
CA THR A 256 -2.95 -30.77 6.32
C THR A 256 -1.65 -31.36 6.89
N TYR A 257 -0.76 -30.50 7.38
CA TYR A 257 0.49 -30.93 8.02
C TYR A 257 0.36 -31.04 9.54
N LEU A 258 -0.58 -30.37 10.18
CA LEU A 258 -0.78 -30.47 11.63
C LEU A 258 -1.50 -31.75 12.08
N GLU A 259 -2.13 -32.47 11.16
CA GLU A 259 -2.74 -33.77 11.46
C GLU A 259 -1.67 -34.78 11.95
N GLY A 260 -1.70 -35.06 13.26
CA GLY A 260 -0.73 -35.91 13.96
C GLY A 260 0.48 -35.19 14.55
N ALA A 261 0.65 -33.88 14.34
CA ALA A 261 1.63 -33.07 15.07
C ALA A 261 1.04 -32.65 16.43
N GLU A 262 1.74 -32.92 17.54
CA GLU A 262 1.33 -32.50 18.88
C GLU A 262 1.53 -30.98 19.08
N ASP A 263 0.87 -30.15 18.27
CA ASP A 263 0.89 -28.70 18.38
C ASP A 263 -0.28 -28.20 19.22
N ALA A 264 0.00 -27.41 20.26
CA ALA A 264 -1.00 -26.82 21.14
C ALA A 264 -2.04 -25.95 20.39
N ARG A 265 -1.67 -25.41 19.23
CA ARG A 265 -2.53 -24.58 18.36
C ARG A 265 -3.37 -25.41 17.39
N GLY A 266 -3.04 -26.69 17.23
CA GLY A 266 -3.67 -27.59 16.26
C GLY A 266 -5.19 -27.67 16.41
N LYS A 267 -5.72 -27.65 17.63
CA LYS A 267 -7.18 -27.67 17.87
C LYS A 267 -7.90 -26.45 17.29
N ALA A 268 -7.35 -25.25 17.47
CA ALA A 268 -7.95 -24.03 16.95
C ALA A 268 -7.88 -23.98 15.41
N ILE A 269 -6.75 -24.39 14.83
CA ILE A 269 -6.55 -24.43 13.39
C ILE A 269 -7.48 -25.46 12.73
N LEU A 270 -7.56 -26.68 13.27
CA LEU A 270 -8.46 -27.72 12.78
C LEU A 270 -9.93 -27.31 12.91
N GLY A 271 -10.30 -26.65 14.02
CA GLY A 271 -11.65 -26.09 14.20
C GLY A 271 -11.98 -25.00 13.17
N GLY A 272 -11.03 -24.09 12.90
CA GLY A 272 -11.17 -23.07 11.86
C GLY A 272 -11.30 -23.67 10.45
N VAL A 273 -10.50 -24.69 10.12
CA VAL A 273 -10.58 -25.38 8.82
C VAL A 273 -11.88 -26.16 8.67
N ALA A 274 -12.35 -26.81 9.74
CA ALA A 274 -13.65 -27.49 9.72
C ALA A 274 -14.78 -26.49 9.40
N PHE A 275 -14.74 -25.30 9.99
CA PHE A 275 -15.67 -24.22 9.67
C PHE A 275 -15.54 -23.72 8.23
N LEU A 276 -14.31 -23.48 7.74
CA LEU A 276 -14.10 -23.03 6.35
C LEU A 276 -14.61 -24.05 5.31
N ARG A 277 -14.56 -25.35 5.62
CA ARG A 277 -15.07 -26.42 4.75
C ARG A 277 -16.59 -26.55 4.80
N ASP A 278 -17.20 -26.41 5.97
CA ASP A 278 -18.65 -26.45 6.15
C ASP A 278 -19.11 -25.48 7.26
N PRO A 279 -19.41 -24.21 6.89
CA PRO A 279 -19.84 -23.21 7.85
C PRO A 279 -21.17 -23.54 8.55
N THR A 280 -21.98 -24.45 7.97
CA THR A 280 -23.33 -24.75 8.46
C THR A 280 -23.35 -25.74 9.62
N ARG A 281 -22.25 -26.48 9.84
CA ARG A 281 -22.11 -27.49 10.90
C ARG A 281 -21.32 -27.00 12.12
N LEU A 282 -21.29 -25.70 12.35
CA LEU A 282 -20.55 -25.11 13.45
C LEU A 282 -21.07 -25.57 14.82
N ASP A 283 -20.20 -26.14 15.65
CA ASP A 283 -20.50 -26.38 17.06
C ASP A 283 -20.52 -25.06 17.82
N VAL A 284 -21.73 -24.53 18.03
CA VAL A 284 -21.95 -23.21 18.63
C VAL A 284 -21.46 -23.12 20.08
N LYS A 285 -21.38 -24.24 20.82
CA LYS A 285 -20.91 -24.25 22.22
C LYS A 285 -19.38 -24.28 22.29
N GLY A 286 -18.72 -25.04 21.42
CA GLY A 286 -17.25 -25.11 21.34
C GLY A 286 -16.60 -23.96 20.55
N ALA A 287 -17.34 -23.30 19.65
CA ALA A 287 -16.81 -22.26 18.77
C ALA A 287 -16.06 -21.11 19.48
N PRO A 288 -16.48 -20.60 20.65
CA PRO A 288 -15.74 -19.54 21.34
C PRO A 288 -14.29 -19.90 21.67
N ASP A 289 -13.99 -21.15 22.02
CA ASP A 289 -12.62 -21.59 22.32
C ASP A 289 -11.77 -21.64 21.05
N THR A 290 -12.37 -22.06 19.92
CA THR A 290 -11.72 -22.03 18.61
C THR A 290 -11.45 -20.59 18.17
N ILE A 291 -12.43 -19.68 18.30
CA ILE A 291 -12.30 -18.26 17.96
C ILE A 291 -11.18 -17.62 18.79
N GLU A 292 -11.16 -17.87 20.11
CA GLU A 292 -10.12 -17.34 21.00
C GLU A 292 -8.72 -17.87 20.61
N GLY A 293 -8.61 -19.15 20.27
CA GLY A 293 -7.37 -19.74 19.78
C GLY A 293 -6.90 -19.14 18.45
N LEU A 294 -7.82 -18.86 17.52
CA LEU A 294 -7.52 -18.20 16.25
C LEU A 294 -7.12 -16.73 16.44
N ILE A 295 -7.72 -16.00 17.39
CA ILE A 295 -7.31 -14.64 17.74
C ILE A 295 -5.87 -14.63 18.26
N ARG A 296 -5.54 -15.50 19.23
CA ARG A 296 -4.17 -15.61 19.76
C ARG A 296 -3.18 -16.03 18.68
N LEU A 297 -3.59 -16.91 17.77
CA LEU A 297 -2.78 -17.29 16.62
C LEU A 297 -2.52 -16.06 15.75
N ALA A 298 -3.57 -15.32 15.34
CA ALA A 298 -3.44 -14.12 14.54
C ALA A 298 -2.51 -13.09 15.20
N GLU A 299 -2.65 -12.82 16.50
CA GLU A 299 -1.76 -11.91 17.24
C GLU A 299 -0.28 -12.34 17.21
N SER A 300 0.01 -13.64 17.11
CA SER A 300 1.37 -14.18 17.09
C SER A 300 2.04 -14.18 15.71
N LEU A 301 1.29 -13.95 14.63
CA LEU A 301 1.82 -13.99 13.27
C LEU A 301 2.61 -12.71 12.96
N LYS A 302 3.66 -12.84 12.15
CA LYS A 302 4.60 -11.74 11.87
C LYS A 302 4.18 -10.87 10.69
N THR A 303 3.39 -11.41 9.76
CA THR A 303 3.03 -10.71 8.52
C THR A 303 1.59 -10.19 8.61
N PRO A 304 1.33 -8.91 8.25
CA PRO A 304 -0.02 -8.34 8.30
C PRO A 304 -1.05 -9.15 7.50
N GLN A 305 -0.65 -9.69 6.34
CA GLN A 305 -1.53 -10.53 5.52
C GLN A 305 -1.92 -11.83 6.24
N ALA A 306 -0.97 -12.51 6.89
CA ALA A 306 -1.27 -13.73 7.62
C ALA A 306 -2.13 -13.46 8.86
N GLN A 307 -1.84 -12.37 9.58
CA GLN A 307 -2.67 -11.89 10.70
C GLN A 307 -4.12 -11.68 10.23
N GLN A 308 -4.30 -10.96 9.12
CA GLN A 308 -5.60 -10.65 8.53
C GLN A 308 -6.35 -11.92 8.12
N ASN A 309 -5.72 -12.84 7.38
CA ASN A 309 -6.37 -14.06 6.89
C ASN A 309 -6.89 -14.95 8.03
N VAL A 310 -6.10 -15.11 9.11
CA VAL A 310 -6.53 -15.88 10.28
C VAL A 310 -7.62 -15.14 11.06
N ALA A 311 -7.50 -13.82 11.19
CA ALA A 311 -8.50 -12.99 11.84
C ALA A 311 -9.84 -12.98 11.09
N ASP A 312 -9.84 -12.95 9.76
CA ASP A 312 -11.05 -13.02 8.93
C ASP A 312 -11.82 -14.32 9.18
N CYS A 313 -11.11 -15.45 9.30
CA CYS A 313 -11.74 -16.73 9.66
C CYS A 313 -12.42 -16.66 11.04
N ALA A 314 -11.72 -16.13 12.05
CA ALA A 314 -12.30 -15.92 13.38
C ALA A 314 -13.50 -14.98 13.36
N GLN A 315 -13.51 -13.96 12.48
CA GLN A 315 -14.61 -13.01 12.32
C GLN A 315 -15.85 -13.70 11.74
N GLN A 316 -15.66 -14.47 10.67
CA GLN A 316 -16.72 -15.24 10.04
C GLN A 316 -17.34 -16.24 11.02
N MET A 317 -16.52 -16.89 11.85
CA MET A 317 -17.00 -17.73 12.94
C MET A 317 -17.82 -16.95 13.96
N CYS A 318 -17.37 -15.76 14.40
CA CYS A 318 -18.14 -14.91 15.31
C CYS A 318 -19.53 -14.58 14.73
N GLN A 319 -19.59 -14.19 13.45
CA GLN A 319 -20.83 -13.87 12.75
C GLN A 319 -21.76 -15.09 12.64
N ALA A 320 -21.20 -16.25 12.30
CA ALA A 320 -21.96 -17.50 12.21
C ALA A 320 -22.54 -17.92 13.57
N VAL A 321 -21.77 -17.80 14.66
CA VAL A 321 -22.26 -18.06 16.02
C VAL A 321 -23.40 -17.10 16.37
N GLN A 322 -23.27 -15.81 16.09
CA GLN A 322 -24.33 -14.83 16.38
C GLN A 322 -25.62 -15.12 15.58
N ALA A 323 -25.49 -15.51 14.31
CA ALA A 323 -26.61 -15.86 13.44
C ALA A 323 -27.39 -17.10 13.94
N ALA A 324 -26.70 -18.05 14.58
CA ALA A 324 -27.29 -19.26 15.15
C ALA A 324 -28.13 -19.01 16.43
N LYS A 325 -28.22 -17.76 16.93
CA LYS A 325 -28.98 -17.35 18.13
C LYS A 325 -28.71 -18.22 19.37
N PRO A 326 -27.45 -18.26 19.86
CA PRO A 326 -27.06 -19.10 20.98
C PRO A 326 -27.53 -18.57 22.34
N GLU A 327 -27.27 -19.36 23.38
CA GLU A 327 -27.49 -18.97 24.77
C GLU A 327 -26.77 -17.64 25.12
N PRO A 328 -27.35 -16.78 25.99
CA PRO A 328 -26.82 -15.44 26.27
C PRO A 328 -25.35 -15.38 26.71
N VAL A 329 -24.87 -16.40 27.43
CA VAL A 329 -23.47 -16.49 27.88
C VAL A 329 -22.51 -16.61 26.69
N VAL A 330 -22.87 -17.42 25.68
CA VAL A 330 -22.09 -17.57 24.45
C VAL A 330 -22.11 -16.27 23.64
N VAL A 331 -23.26 -15.60 23.55
CA VAL A 331 -23.37 -14.29 22.89
C VAL A 331 -22.43 -13.26 23.53
N ALA A 332 -22.43 -13.17 24.86
CA ALA A 332 -21.57 -12.23 25.59
C ALA A 332 -20.08 -12.52 25.33
N ARG A 333 -19.68 -13.80 25.38
CA ARG A 333 -18.30 -14.21 25.11
C ARG A 333 -17.87 -13.90 23.67
N VAL A 334 -18.70 -14.20 22.68
CA VAL A 334 -18.40 -13.90 21.27
C VAL A 334 -18.30 -12.41 21.02
N ARG A 335 -19.13 -11.57 21.65
CA ARG A 335 -19.00 -10.10 21.54
C ARG A 335 -17.67 -9.58 22.09
N LEU A 336 -17.18 -10.15 23.20
CA LEU A 336 -15.86 -9.80 23.74
C LEU A 336 -14.73 -10.20 22.79
N LEU A 337 -14.81 -11.41 22.21
CA LEU A 337 -13.85 -11.89 21.22
C LEU A 337 -13.89 -11.05 19.94
N GLU A 338 -15.06 -10.61 19.49
CA GLU A 338 -15.21 -9.73 18.32
C GLU A 338 -14.52 -8.36 18.55
N LEU A 339 -14.59 -7.81 19.77
CA LEU A 339 -13.88 -6.58 20.12
C LEU A 339 -12.35 -6.77 20.08
N GLN A 340 -11.84 -7.88 20.60
CA GLN A 340 -10.41 -8.23 20.51
C GLN A 340 -9.99 -8.38 19.04
N LEU A 341 -10.81 -9.06 18.24
CA LEU A 341 -10.54 -9.29 16.83
C LEU A 341 -10.45 -7.99 16.02
N ARG A 342 -11.33 -7.01 16.27
CA ARG A 342 -11.25 -5.68 15.61
C ARG A 342 -9.91 -4.99 15.85
N LYS A 343 -9.31 -5.19 17.03
CA LYS A 343 -7.97 -4.68 17.35
C LYS A 343 -6.89 -5.39 16.52
N VAL A 344 -6.96 -6.71 16.39
CA VAL A 344 -6.02 -7.51 15.59
C VAL A 344 -6.09 -7.15 14.11
N MET A 345 -7.28 -6.93 13.57
CA MET A 345 -7.51 -6.62 12.16
C MET A 345 -7.14 -5.19 11.77
N GLY A 346 -6.72 -4.33 12.72
CA GLY A 346 -6.57 -2.89 12.45
C GLY A 346 -7.88 -2.25 11.96
N ILE A 347 -9.03 -2.87 12.29
CA ILE A 347 -10.38 -2.31 12.09
C ILE A 347 -10.79 -1.62 13.40
N VAL A 348 -9.83 -0.97 14.05
CA VAL A 348 -10.17 0.07 15.01
C VAL A 348 -10.56 1.26 14.16
N GLU A 349 -11.71 1.89 14.41
CA GLU A 349 -12.17 3.08 13.67
C GLU A 349 -11.08 4.16 13.60
N GLY A 350 -10.15 4.16 14.57
CA GLY A 350 -8.95 4.98 14.57
C GLY A 350 -7.97 4.76 13.43
N ASP A 351 -7.72 3.54 12.96
CA ASP A 351 -6.80 3.31 11.84
C ASP A 351 -7.42 3.76 10.51
N LYS A 352 -8.74 3.61 10.37
CA LYS A 352 -9.49 4.15 9.23
C LYS A 352 -9.47 5.67 9.23
N LEU A 353 -9.74 6.30 10.39
CA LEU A 353 -9.67 7.76 10.54
C LEU A 353 -8.26 8.27 10.25
N GLY A 354 -7.22 7.63 10.80
CA GLY A 354 -5.83 8.01 10.55
C GLY A 354 -5.46 7.96 9.07
N LYS A 355 -5.79 6.88 8.37
CA LYS A 355 -5.59 6.76 6.91
C LYS A 355 -6.38 7.81 6.12
N GLN A 356 -7.64 8.05 6.51
CA GLN A 356 -8.47 9.09 5.88
C GLN A 356 -7.86 10.48 6.05
N LEU A 357 -7.37 10.81 7.25
CA LEU A 357 -6.72 12.09 7.53
C LEU A 357 -5.42 12.27 6.74
N LEU A 358 -4.59 11.23 6.63
CA LEU A 358 -3.40 11.26 5.79
C LEU A 358 -3.72 11.58 4.33
N VAL A 359 -4.79 11.01 3.77
CA VAL A 359 -5.24 11.31 2.40
C VAL A 359 -5.82 12.71 2.31
N ALA A 360 -6.77 13.07 3.19
CA ALA A 360 -7.47 14.35 3.17
C ALA A 360 -6.53 15.54 3.30
N TYR A 361 -5.50 15.40 4.12
CA TYR A 361 -4.47 16.42 4.33
C TYR A 361 -3.25 16.25 3.43
N LYS A 362 -3.28 15.45 2.35
CA LYS A 362 -2.17 15.30 1.38
C LYS A 362 -0.83 14.94 2.06
N GLY A 363 -0.87 13.98 2.97
CA GLY A 363 0.25 13.58 3.83
C GLY A 363 0.36 14.44 5.07
N LEU A 364 0.49 13.78 6.22
CA LEU A 364 0.89 14.37 7.50
C LEU A 364 2.20 13.72 7.93
N THR A 365 3.11 14.51 8.48
CA THR A 365 4.42 14.05 8.98
C THR A 365 4.46 13.92 10.50
N CYS A 366 3.47 14.44 11.22
CA CYS A 366 3.30 14.23 12.65
C CYS A 366 3.03 12.76 13.02
N LYS A 367 3.34 12.41 14.27
CA LYS A 367 2.84 11.15 14.85
C LYS A 367 1.37 11.32 15.22
N LEU A 368 0.50 10.61 14.50
CA LEU A 368 -0.94 10.63 14.68
C LEU A 368 -1.38 9.44 15.55
N GLU A 369 -2.11 9.71 16.62
CA GLU A 369 -2.76 8.71 17.47
C GLU A 369 -4.25 9.02 17.55
N VAL A 370 -5.12 8.05 17.22
CA VAL A 370 -6.56 8.24 17.41
C VAL A 370 -6.97 7.85 18.82
N LEU A 371 -7.63 8.77 19.49
CA LEU A 371 -8.17 8.65 20.84
C LEU A 371 -9.66 8.27 20.78
N ASP A 372 -10.24 7.95 21.93
CA ASP A 372 -11.67 7.66 22.05
C ASP A 372 -12.55 8.82 21.55
N GLY A 373 -13.70 8.47 20.97
CA GLY A 373 -14.70 9.44 20.52
C GLY A 373 -14.28 10.24 19.28
N ALA A 374 -13.51 9.63 18.37
CA ALA A 374 -13.00 10.25 17.13
C ALA A 374 -12.09 11.48 17.33
N ARG A 375 -11.53 11.64 18.55
CA ARG A 375 -10.49 12.63 18.83
C ARG A 375 -9.15 12.10 18.33
N VAL A 376 -8.25 13.01 17.99
CA VAL A 376 -6.92 12.67 17.49
C VAL A 376 -5.89 13.47 18.27
N ARG A 377 -4.77 12.81 18.60
CA ARG A 377 -3.56 13.42 19.12
C ARG A 377 -2.52 13.49 18.00
N ALA A 378 -2.18 14.70 17.58
CA ALA A 378 -1.08 14.98 16.68
C ALA A 378 0.14 15.43 17.51
N THR A 379 1.24 14.67 17.41
CA THR A 379 2.48 14.95 18.15
C THR A 379 3.59 15.35 17.19
N TYR A 380 4.23 16.48 17.49
CA TYR A 380 5.39 17.02 16.79
C TYR A 380 6.59 17.04 17.73
N ASP A 381 7.57 16.21 17.43
CA ASP A 381 8.92 16.16 18.00
C ASP A 381 9.84 16.52 16.84
N PHE A 382 10.30 17.78 16.83
CA PHE A 382 11.03 18.32 15.68
C PHE A 382 12.45 17.75 15.55
N SER A 383 12.79 16.64 16.24
CA SER A 383 13.92 15.78 15.84
C SER A 383 13.74 15.24 14.42
N ALA A 384 12.50 15.05 13.95
CA ALA A 384 12.17 14.73 12.57
C ALA A 384 11.93 16.01 11.75
N ALA A 385 12.93 16.42 10.96
CA ALA A 385 12.92 17.70 10.26
C ALA A 385 11.77 17.87 9.23
N ASP A 386 11.22 16.77 8.71
CA ASP A 386 10.10 16.77 7.78
C ASP A 386 8.75 17.10 8.44
N GLN A 387 8.67 17.10 9.78
CA GLN A 387 7.49 17.52 10.53
C GLN A 387 7.10 19.00 10.28
N ILE A 388 8.04 19.82 9.81
CA ILE A 388 7.73 21.19 9.38
C ILE A 388 6.74 21.26 8.21
N ARG A 389 6.59 20.19 7.41
CA ARG A 389 5.66 20.16 6.26
C ARG A 389 4.20 20.24 6.66
N ASP A 390 3.89 19.94 7.92
CA ASP A 390 2.57 20.09 8.52
C ASP A 390 2.30 21.52 9.03
N TRP A 391 3.26 22.43 8.86
CA TRP A 391 3.19 23.81 9.29
C TRP A 391 3.40 24.74 8.09
N SER A 392 2.38 25.49 7.72
CA SER A 392 2.45 26.48 6.64
C SER A 392 2.95 27.81 7.19
N ALA A 393 4.10 28.28 6.70
CA ALA A 393 4.61 29.60 7.05
C ALA A 393 3.71 30.69 6.43
N GLU A 394 3.00 31.44 7.28
CA GLU A 394 2.25 32.62 6.85
C GLU A 394 3.20 33.83 6.75
N THR A 395 4.07 33.99 7.74
CA THR A 395 5.09 35.04 7.80
C THR A 395 6.37 34.52 8.46
N GLY A 396 7.51 35.11 8.10
CA GLY A 396 8.82 34.68 8.59
C GLY A 396 9.33 33.40 7.93
N ALA A 397 10.62 33.14 8.09
CA ALA A 397 11.27 31.94 7.60
C ALA A 397 11.35 30.90 8.72
N TRP A 398 10.43 29.94 8.69
CA TRP A 398 10.38 28.84 9.64
C TRP A 398 11.28 27.69 9.20
N ALA A 399 12.02 27.13 10.15
CA ALA A 399 12.91 26.00 9.92
C ALA A 399 13.02 25.15 11.18
N VAL A 400 13.24 23.85 10.98
CA VAL A 400 13.61 22.94 12.06
C VAL A 400 15.14 22.89 12.15
N GLY A 401 15.68 23.11 13.35
CA GLY A 401 17.11 23.06 13.59
C GLY A 401 17.41 22.64 15.03
N LYS A 402 18.37 21.73 15.21
CA LYS A 402 18.72 21.16 16.53
C LYS A 402 17.51 20.55 17.27
N GLY A 403 16.58 19.93 16.55
CA GLY A 403 15.43 19.26 17.14
C GLY A 403 14.26 20.17 17.51
N VAL A 404 14.31 21.48 17.20
CA VAL A 404 13.24 22.43 17.53
C VAL A 404 12.73 23.19 16.30
N LEU A 405 11.47 23.62 16.34
CA LEU A 405 10.91 24.54 15.34
C LEU A 405 11.23 25.99 15.72
N ALA A 406 11.96 26.67 14.84
CA ALA A 406 12.38 28.05 15.03
C ALA A 406 12.00 28.93 13.84
N CYS A 407 11.91 30.24 14.07
CA CYS A 407 11.63 31.21 13.03
C CYS A 407 12.72 32.29 12.93
N LYS A 408 13.10 32.63 11.71
CA LYS A 408 13.89 33.82 11.37
C LYS A 408 12.97 34.88 10.77
N THR A 409 12.96 36.07 11.35
CA THR A 409 12.17 37.22 10.88
C THR A 409 13.08 38.43 10.66
N ALA A 410 12.60 39.43 9.93
CA ALA A 410 13.25 40.75 9.93
C ALA A 410 13.14 41.38 11.33
N ALA A 411 14.02 42.34 11.65
CA ALA A 411 13.98 43.04 12.94
C ALA A 411 12.58 43.62 13.19
N TYR A 412 12.05 43.44 14.41
CA TYR A 412 10.73 43.92 14.83
C TYR A 412 9.53 43.36 14.02
N SER A 413 9.72 42.22 13.36
CA SER A 413 8.67 41.54 12.61
C SER A 413 8.29 40.21 13.25
N TYR A 414 6.99 39.90 13.22
CA TYR A 414 6.46 38.62 13.68
C TYR A 414 6.59 37.54 12.60
N GLY A 415 6.83 36.32 13.04
CA GLY A 415 6.75 35.12 12.23
C GLY A 415 5.58 34.28 12.72
N ARG A 416 4.82 33.71 11.78
CA ARG A 416 3.65 32.86 12.06
C ARG A 416 3.68 31.59 11.23
N ALA A 417 3.41 30.47 11.89
CA ALA A 417 3.26 29.16 11.27
C ALA A 417 1.89 28.58 11.62
N ILE A 418 1.13 28.22 10.60
CA ILE A 418 -0.24 27.69 10.69
C ILE A 418 -0.18 26.17 10.61
N ASN A 419 -0.78 25.49 11.58
CA ASN A 419 -0.90 24.04 11.54
C ASN A 419 -1.87 23.62 10.43
N LYS A 420 -1.50 22.59 9.67
CA LYS A 420 -2.28 22.06 8.56
C LYS A 420 -3.59 21.40 9.03
N LEU A 421 -3.62 20.78 10.21
CA LEU A 421 -4.83 20.15 10.74
C LEU A 421 -5.86 21.19 11.15
N GLN A 422 -7.10 20.93 10.76
CA GLN A 422 -8.26 21.73 11.13
C GLN A 422 -9.10 20.93 12.13
N PHE A 423 -9.57 21.60 13.17
CA PHE A 423 -10.31 20.99 14.26
C PHE A 423 -11.71 21.57 14.34
N ARG A 424 -12.61 20.83 14.98
CA ARG A 424 -13.95 21.33 15.30
C ARG A 424 -13.90 22.27 16.51
N GLY A 425 -14.26 23.54 16.30
CA GLY A 425 -14.28 24.54 17.38
C GLY A 425 -15.44 24.40 18.38
N ASP A 426 -16.41 23.51 18.10
CA ASP A 426 -17.54 23.17 18.98
C ASP A 426 -17.28 21.94 19.86
N ARG A 427 -16.04 21.42 19.86
CA ARG A 427 -15.60 20.23 20.58
C ARG A 427 -14.38 20.53 21.47
N PRO A 428 -14.10 19.68 22.47
CA PRO A 428 -12.90 19.83 23.27
C PRO A 428 -11.63 19.79 22.43
N LEU A 429 -10.75 20.77 22.64
CA LEU A 429 -9.51 20.96 21.89
C LEU A 429 -8.40 21.42 22.82
N LYS A 430 -7.20 20.84 22.68
CA LYS A 430 -6.06 21.16 23.53
C LYS A 430 -4.80 21.30 22.71
N ILE A 431 -3.97 22.28 23.04
CA ILE A 431 -2.58 22.33 22.60
C ILE A 431 -1.66 22.36 23.83
N THR A 432 -0.57 21.62 23.73
CA THR A 432 0.55 21.66 24.67
C THR A 432 1.83 21.85 23.88
N PHE A 433 2.75 22.67 24.37
CA PHE A 433 4.06 22.82 23.72
C PHE A 433 5.11 23.28 24.73
N SER A 434 6.34 22.85 24.51
CA SER A 434 7.53 23.40 25.15
C SER A 434 8.01 24.60 24.35
N GLY A 435 8.38 25.69 25.02
CA GLY A 435 8.93 26.85 24.33
C GLY A 435 9.86 27.68 25.20
N SER A 436 10.88 28.26 24.57
CA SER A 436 11.76 29.27 25.17
C SER A 436 11.64 30.56 24.39
N ALA A 437 11.31 31.64 25.08
CA ALA A 437 11.02 32.93 24.48
C ALA A 437 11.97 34.00 25.02
N LYS A 438 12.60 34.76 24.12
CA LYS A 438 13.31 35.99 24.54
C LYS A 438 12.46 37.24 24.36
N TYR A 439 11.73 37.35 23.25
CA TYR A 439 10.90 38.51 22.98
C TYR A 439 9.43 38.13 22.95
N LEU A 440 9.03 37.26 22.01
CA LEU A 440 7.64 36.84 21.87
C LEU A 440 7.51 35.34 21.62
N LEU A 441 6.56 34.72 22.31
CA LEU A 441 6.10 33.35 22.07
C LEU A 441 4.58 33.31 22.21
N GLY A 442 3.88 32.87 21.17
CA GLY A 442 2.43 32.80 21.20
C GLY A 442 1.86 31.59 20.48
N ALA A 443 0.69 31.18 20.93
CA ALA A 443 -0.14 30.17 20.30
C ALA A 443 -1.59 30.69 20.20
N TYR A 444 -2.16 30.57 19.01
CA TYR A 444 -3.48 31.13 18.67
C TYR A 444 -4.36 30.04 18.10
N LEU A 445 -5.59 29.99 18.57
CA LEU A 445 -6.66 29.20 17.98
C LEU A 445 -7.61 30.15 17.26
N VAL A 446 -7.74 29.98 15.94
CA VAL A 446 -8.53 30.86 15.08
C VAL A 446 -9.44 30.07 14.15
N PRO A 447 -10.62 30.59 13.78
CA PRO A 447 -11.42 30.07 12.68
C PRO A 447 -10.65 30.14 11.35
N VAL A 448 -10.76 29.10 10.54
CA VAL A 448 -10.16 29.05 9.20
C VAL A 448 -10.72 30.18 8.33
N GLY A 449 -9.85 30.87 7.58
CA GLY A 449 -10.25 31.94 6.65
C GLY A 449 -10.59 33.29 7.29
N ARG A 450 -10.41 33.47 8.62
CA ARG A 450 -10.68 34.76 9.29
C ARG A 450 -9.43 35.51 9.70
N SER A 451 -9.56 36.84 9.67
CA SER A 451 -8.57 37.81 10.17
C SER A 451 -8.35 37.68 11.68
N TYR A 452 -7.11 37.91 12.09
CA TYR A 452 -6.58 37.91 13.46
C TYR A 452 -7.09 39.08 14.32
N SER A 453 -8.39 39.20 14.51
CA SER A 453 -8.91 40.12 15.52
C SER A 453 -9.08 39.38 16.85
N SER A 454 -8.77 40.06 17.96
CA SER A 454 -8.98 39.56 19.33
C SER A 454 -10.40 39.05 19.58
N SER A 455 -11.40 39.54 18.84
CA SER A 455 -12.80 39.11 18.94
C SER A 455 -13.08 37.69 18.44
N TYR A 456 -12.18 37.07 17.67
CA TYR A 456 -12.39 35.75 17.06
C TYR A 456 -11.34 34.70 17.43
N ALA A 457 -10.37 35.04 18.28
CA ALA A 457 -9.25 34.17 18.60
C ALA A 457 -9.18 33.86 20.10
N TRP A 458 -8.76 32.65 20.42
CA TRP A 458 -8.24 32.35 21.75
C TRP A 458 -6.74 32.29 21.67
N HIS A 459 -6.06 32.99 22.55
CA HIS A 459 -4.62 33.10 22.43
C HIS A 459 -3.89 33.13 23.76
N PHE A 460 -2.68 32.62 23.69
CA PHE A 460 -1.62 32.82 24.65
C PHE A 460 -0.51 33.60 23.97
N CYS A 461 -0.02 34.65 24.62
CA CYS A 461 1.16 35.37 24.17
C CYS A 461 2.01 35.75 25.37
N TYR A 462 3.24 35.29 25.39
CA TYR A 462 4.31 35.92 26.14
C TYR A 462 4.92 37.02 25.28
N ASP A 463 5.02 38.23 25.82
CA ASP A 463 5.75 39.35 25.23
C ASP A 463 6.55 40.08 26.32
N ARG A 464 7.88 40.12 26.16
CA ARG A 464 8.84 40.86 26.99
C ARG A 464 8.60 40.76 28.51
N GLY A 465 8.42 39.55 29.03
CA GLY A 465 8.27 39.29 30.47
C GLY A 465 6.82 39.24 30.96
N THR A 466 5.86 39.57 30.10
CA THR A 466 4.44 39.62 30.46
C THR A 466 3.67 38.55 29.70
N VAL A 467 2.78 37.87 30.41
CA VAL A 467 1.85 36.92 29.81
C VAL A 467 0.52 37.61 29.56
N TYR A 468 0.06 37.47 28.33
CA TYR A 468 -1.22 37.93 27.85
C TYR A 468 -2.05 36.72 27.42
N VAL A 469 -3.30 36.68 27.88
CA VAL A 469 -4.28 35.71 27.38
C VAL A 469 -5.56 36.42 27.03
N TYR A 470 -6.12 36.07 25.88
CA TYR A 470 -7.40 36.62 25.46
C TYR A 470 -8.29 35.50 24.94
N GLY A 471 -9.58 35.66 25.18
CA GLY A 471 -10.60 34.78 24.62
C GLY A 471 -11.91 35.55 24.43
N GLY A 472 -12.27 35.83 23.17
CA GLY A 472 -13.45 36.64 22.87
C GLY A 472 -13.32 38.08 23.40
N GLU A 473 -14.33 38.55 24.14
CA GLU A 473 -14.35 39.91 24.74
C GLU A 473 -13.50 40.03 26.03
N SER A 474 -12.91 38.94 26.51
CA SER A 474 -12.11 38.94 27.74
C SER A 474 -10.62 39.12 27.46
N TYR A 475 -10.06 40.22 27.95
CA TYR A 475 -8.61 40.48 28.00
C TYR A 475 -8.08 40.25 29.41
N TRP A 476 -6.97 39.53 29.53
CA TRP A 476 -6.21 39.44 30.77
C TRP A 476 -4.70 39.59 30.50
N SER A 477 -4.07 40.37 31.36
CA SER A 477 -2.61 40.43 31.50
C SER A 477 -2.27 40.31 32.98
N GLY A 478 -1.16 39.65 33.29
CA GLY A 478 -0.76 39.48 34.69
C GLY A 478 0.66 39.00 34.89
N SER A 479 1.25 39.40 36.01
CA SER A 479 2.59 39.01 36.44
C SER A 479 2.65 37.64 37.14
N ALA A 480 1.50 37.00 37.37
CA ALA A 480 1.40 35.69 38.04
C ALA A 480 2.06 34.55 37.25
N GLY A 481 2.41 34.78 35.98
CA GLY A 481 3.15 33.86 35.11
C GLY A 481 4.46 34.44 34.60
N ARG A 482 5.30 35.04 35.46
CA ARG A 482 6.62 35.56 35.06
C ARG A 482 7.47 34.43 34.47
N ILE A 483 7.73 34.53 33.18
CA ILE A 483 8.61 33.66 32.40
C ILE A 483 9.98 34.37 32.34
N ALA A 484 11.01 33.69 32.84
CA ALA A 484 12.38 34.16 32.72
C ALA A 484 12.87 34.04 31.26
N LEU A 485 13.62 35.05 30.82
CA LEU A 485 14.16 35.11 29.46
C LEU A 485 15.07 33.91 29.18
N GLY A 486 14.81 33.21 28.08
CA GLY A 486 15.65 32.10 27.61
C GLY A 486 15.40 30.76 28.29
N GLU A 487 14.61 30.72 29.36
CA GLU A 487 14.20 29.47 30.02
C GLU A 487 13.09 28.76 29.23
N VAL A 488 13.06 27.43 29.32
CA VAL A 488 12.05 26.59 28.66
C VAL A 488 10.87 26.37 29.61
N TYR A 489 9.67 26.62 29.11
CA TYR A 489 8.43 26.39 29.84
C TYR A 489 7.49 25.50 29.02
N LYS A 490 6.66 24.74 29.73
CA LYS A 490 5.59 23.95 29.12
C LYS A 490 4.28 24.73 29.20
N PHE A 491 3.75 25.08 28.04
CA PHE A 491 2.50 25.82 27.89
C PHE A 491 1.37 24.87 27.56
N CYS A 492 0.18 25.17 28.05
CA CYS A 492 -1.02 24.46 27.65
C CYS A 492 -2.23 25.40 27.57
N ILE A 493 -3.01 25.22 26.51
CA ILE A 493 -4.31 25.86 26.31
C ILE A 493 -5.33 24.74 26.13
N ASP A 494 -6.35 24.71 26.98
CA ASP A 494 -7.42 23.71 26.99
C ASP A 494 -8.78 24.38 26.75
N CYS A 495 -9.48 23.94 25.71
CA CYS A 495 -10.79 24.41 25.27
C CYS A 495 -11.82 23.33 25.50
N ASP A 496 -12.95 23.67 26.13
CA ASP A 496 -14.06 22.73 26.35
C ASP A 496 -15.03 22.61 25.16
N GLY A 497 -14.85 23.43 24.12
CA GLY A 497 -15.72 23.54 22.94
C GLY A 497 -17.03 24.32 23.16
N LYS A 498 -17.35 24.66 24.41
CA LYS A 498 -18.59 25.33 24.84
C LYS A 498 -18.39 26.82 25.18
N GLY A 499 -17.14 27.27 25.26
CA GLY A 499 -16.78 28.66 25.54
C GLY A 499 -15.85 28.82 26.74
N GLY A 500 -15.55 27.72 27.44
CA GLY A 500 -14.54 27.66 28.49
C GLY A 500 -13.14 27.45 27.91
N VAL A 501 -12.18 28.22 28.42
CA VAL A 501 -10.76 28.10 28.10
C VAL A 501 -9.91 28.22 29.35
N GLU A 502 -8.91 27.36 29.45
CA GLU A 502 -7.94 27.33 30.52
C GLU A 502 -6.52 27.46 29.96
N TRP A 503 -5.71 28.31 30.60
CA TRP A 503 -4.29 28.46 30.30
C TRP A 503 -3.46 28.01 31.49
N SER A 504 -2.43 27.21 31.22
CA SER A 504 -1.48 26.78 32.24
C SER A 504 -0.03 26.86 31.76
N ILE A 505 0.87 27.09 32.71
CA ILE A 505 2.32 27.10 32.53
C ILE A 505 2.91 26.12 33.54
N ASN A 506 3.73 25.17 33.08
CA ASN A 506 4.32 24.10 33.90
C ASN A 506 3.28 23.37 34.78
N GLY A 507 2.07 23.15 34.23
CA GLY A 507 0.95 22.51 34.92
C GLY A 507 0.21 23.39 35.93
N THR A 508 0.67 24.62 36.18
CA THR A 508 -0.03 25.59 37.04
C THR A 508 -1.00 26.41 36.20
N VAL A 509 -2.29 26.39 36.56
CA VAL A 509 -3.31 27.21 35.90
C VAL A 509 -3.06 28.69 36.20
N ILE A 510 -2.85 29.48 35.16
CA ILE A 510 -2.65 30.93 35.26
C ILE A 510 -3.96 31.70 35.06
N ARG A 511 -4.88 31.17 34.26
CA ARG A 511 -6.17 31.80 33.98
C ARG A 511 -7.20 30.78 33.51
N LYS A 512 -8.45 31.00 33.91
CA LYS A 512 -9.63 30.42 33.27
C LYS A 512 -10.51 31.56 32.77
N ALA A 513 -11.11 31.38 31.60
CA ALA A 513 -12.12 32.30 31.09
C ALA A 513 -13.31 31.50 30.53
N THR A 514 -14.48 32.13 30.57
CA THR A 514 -15.70 31.58 30.00
C THR A 514 -16.35 32.68 29.17
N ALA A 515 -16.47 32.47 27.87
CA ALA A 515 -17.17 33.39 26.98
C ALA A 515 -18.65 33.00 26.90
N GLU A 516 -19.57 33.98 26.99
CA GLU A 516 -21.02 33.73 26.82
C GLU A 516 -21.36 33.14 25.44
N LYS A 517 -20.58 33.51 24.42
CA LYS A 517 -20.65 32.94 23.07
C LYS A 517 -19.26 32.47 22.66
N ASN A 518 -19.13 31.17 22.38
CA ASN A 518 -17.89 30.62 21.83
C ASN A 518 -17.64 31.16 20.41
N PRO A 519 -16.63 32.04 20.20
CA PRO A 519 -16.35 32.62 18.88
C PRO A 519 -15.86 31.56 17.87
N LEU A 520 -15.40 30.41 18.36
CA LEU A 520 -14.84 29.30 17.59
C LEU A 520 -15.90 28.31 17.10
N ARG A 521 -17.14 28.39 17.61
CA ARG A 521 -18.22 27.44 17.27
C ARG A 521 -18.69 27.52 15.80
N ARG A 522 -18.32 28.57 15.07
CA ARG A 522 -18.87 28.89 13.74
C ARG A 522 -18.20 28.15 12.57
N GLY A 523 -17.29 27.23 12.83
CA GLY A 523 -16.66 26.43 11.76
C GLY A 523 -15.37 25.74 12.20
N PRO A 524 -14.61 25.19 11.24
CA PRO A 524 -13.28 24.66 11.48
C PRO A 524 -12.34 25.72 12.07
N VAL A 525 -11.45 25.29 12.96
CA VAL A 525 -10.42 26.11 13.60
C VAL A 525 -9.04 25.51 13.38
N GLN A 526 -8.01 26.35 13.46
CA GLN A 526 -6.61 25.95 13.28
C GLN A 526 -5.71 26.60 14.32
N TRP A 527 -4.62 25.90 14.64
CA TRP A 527 -3.59 26.39 15.56
C TRP A 527 -2.51 27.15 14.81
N ILE A 528 -2.04 28.23 15.41
CA ILE A 528 -0.99 29.08 14.85
C ILE A 528 0.03 29.34 15.93
N LEU A 529 1.30 29.10 15.60
CA LEU A 529 2.43 29.45 16.43
C LEU A 529 2.99 30.79 15.95
N GLN A 530 3.27 31.70 16.88
CA GLN A 530 3.85 33.01 16.59
C GLN A 530 5.10 33.24 17.42
N THR A 531 6.09 33.85 16.80
CA THR A 531 7.25 34.37 17.52
C THR A 531 7.78 35.65 16.89
N GLU A 532 8.62 36.37 17.62
CA GLU A 532 9.48 37.43 17.12
C GLU A 532 10.93 36.92 17.18
N SER A 533 11.61 36.89 16.03
CA SER A 533 13.02 36.56 15.98
C SER A 533 13.86 37.77 16.38
N SER A 534 14.98 37.50 17.05
CA SER A 534 16.09 38.46 17.09
C SER A 534 17.32 37.82 16.45
N ASP A 535 18.07 38.65 15.75
CA ASP A 535 19.39 38.37 15.17
C ASP A 535 20.38 37.65 16.12
N ARG A 536 20.14 37.66 17.44
CA ARG A 536 21.07 37.15 18.47
C ARG A 536 20.55 35.98 19.32
N SER A 537 19.32 35.49 19.14
CA SER A 537 18.79 34.34 19.92
C SER A 537 17.45 33.85 19.39
N LEU A 538 17.32 32.53 19.27
CA LEU A 538 16.16 31.84 18.71
C LEU A 538 15.08 31.64 19.77
N THR A 539 13.86 32.10 19.49
CA THR A 539 12.66 31.54 20.12
C THR A 539 12.36 30.21 19.43
N ALA A 540 12.08 29.19 20.24
CA ALA A 540 11.92 27.82 19.76
C ALA A 540 10.66 27.17 20.34
N PHE A 541 10.03 26.30 19.53
CA PHE A 541 8.93 25.44 19.92
C PHE A 541 9.36 23.98 19.81
N ASP A 542 8.96 23.18 20.77
CA ASP A 542 9.17 21.73 20.78
C ASP A 542 8.03 21.01 21.51
N ASP A 543 8.00 19.68 21.43
CA ASP A 543 6.97 18.82 22.05
C ASP A 543 5.53 19.31 21.79
N VAL A 544 5.25 19.75 20.56
CA VAL A 544 3.93 20.30 20.24
C VAL A 544 2.94 19.15 20.14
N VAL A 545 1.96 19.12 21.02
CA VAL A 545 0.89 18.11 21.05
C VAL A 545 -0.44 18.81 20.91
N ILE A 546 -1.21 18.43 19.89
CA ILE A 546 -2.56 18.94 19.65
C ILE A 546 -3.56 17.79 19.78
N GLU A 547 -4.58 17.95 20.60
CA GLU A 547 -5.64 16.95 20.79
C GLU A 547 -7.02 17.52 20.49
N GLY A 548 -7.78 16.93 19.58
CA GLY A 548 -9.16 17.36 19.29
C GLY A 548 -9.86 16.52 18.23
N GLU A 549 -11.14 16.81 17.97
CA GLU A 549 -11.88 16.21 16.85
C GLU A 549 -11.47 16.92 15.54
N VAL A 550 -10.81 16.19 14.63
CA VAL A 550 -10.27 16.71 13.36
C VAL A 550 -11.36 16.75 12.30
N VAL A 551 -11.35 17.78 11.46
CA VAL A 551 -12.25 17.89 10.30
C VAL A 551 -11.72 16.99 9.19
N THR A 552 -12.48 15.96 8.81
CA THR A 552 -12.03 14.95 7.83
C THR A 552 -11.98 15.45 6.38
N ARG A 553 -12.57 16.61 6.11
CA ARG A 553 -12.53 17.30 4.81
C ARG A 553 -12.07 18.75 5.03
N PRO A 554 -10.76 19.04 4.95
CA PRO A 554 -10.27 20.38 5.17
C PRO A 554 -10.79 21.33 4.08
N GLY A 555 -11.35 22.47 4.51
CA GLY A 555 -11.82 23.52 3.61
C GLY A 555 -10.84 24.69 3.54
N THR A 556 -11.00 25.55 2.53
CA THR A 556 -10.21 26.79 2.37
C THR A 556 -10.75 27.97 3.19
N GLY A 557 -11.85 27.78 3.93
CA GLY A 557 -12.52 28.85 4.66
C GLY A 557 -13.48 29.70 3.80
N GLU A 558 -13.65 29.35 2.53
CA GLU A 558 -14.59 29.97 1.58
C GLU A 558 -15.75 29.03 1.25
N GLU A 559 -16.57 28.67 2.24
CA GLU A 559 -17.94 28.23 1.96
C GLU A 559 -18.88 29.18 2.70
N ARG A 560 -19.44 30.11 1.92
CA ARG A 560 -20.71 30.77 2.20
C ARG A 560 -21.70 30.37 1.15
#